data_AF-A0A1Q7T188-F1
#
_entry.id   AF-A0A1Q7T188-F1
#
_cell.length_a   1.000
_cell.length_b   1.000
_cell.length_c   1.000
_cell.angle_alpha   90.00
_cell.angle_beta   90.00
_cell.angle_gamma   90.00
#
_symmetry.space_group_name_H-M   'P 1'
#
loop_
_entity.id
_entity.type
_entity.pdbx_description
1 polymer ?
#
loop_
_entity_poly.entity_id
_entity_poly.type
_entity_poly.pdbx_seq_one_letter_code
_entity_poly.pdbx_strand_id
1 'polypeptide(L)' 'MGDGTVVYGQSGLPGDLPPRSKVGGSPAVDGRLWMKITAALHRLPELQKRVRELEAEIEKRKA' A
#
# COMPACT_ATOMS: atom_id res chain seq x y z
N MET A 1 4.10 -3.41 -23.28
CA MET A 1 4.75 -4.03 -22.10
C MET A 1 5.97 -4.81 -22.56
N GLY A 2 7.10 -4.68 -21.88
CA GLY A 2 8.29 -5.47 -22.21
C GLY A 2 8.27 -6.90 -21.64
N ASP A 3 9.09 -7.78 -22.21
CA ASP A 3 9.16 -9.19 -21.84
C ASP A 3 9.44 -9.44 -20.36
N GLY A 4 8.76 -10.45 -19.79
CA GLY A 4 8.93 -10.85 -18.39
C GLY A 4 8.34 -9.85 -17.37
N THR A 5 7.53 -8.90 -17.81
CA THR A 5 6.82 -7.97 -16.93
C THR A 5 5.74 -8.70 -16.12
N VAL A 6 5.62 -8.36 -14.83
CA VAL A 6 4.57 -8.82 -13.93
C VAL A 6 3.72 -7.62 -13.52
N VAL A 7 2.42 -7.69 -13.79
CA VAL A 7 1.44 -6.68 -13.40
C VAL A 7 0.43 -7.31 -12.44
N TYR A 8 0.30 -6.73 -11.25
CA TYR A 8 -0.68 -7.21 -10.27
C TYR A 8 -2.11 -6.85 -10.70
N GLY A 9 -3.10 -7.60 -10.22
CA GLY A 9 -4.51 -7.41 -10.61
C GLY A 9 -5.01 -5.98 -10.39
N GLN A 10 -5.90 -5.53 -11.29
CA GLN A 10 -6.54 -4.21 -11.24
C GLN A 10 -5.57 -3.01 -11.29
N SER A 11 -4.40 -3.18 -11.91
CA SER A 11 -3.44 -2.09 -12.02
C SER A 11 -3.78 -1.13 -13.16
N GLY A 12 -3.67 0.18 -12.89
CA GLY A 12 -3.80 1.22 -13.89
C GLY A 12 -2.43 1.58 -14.47
N LEU A 13 -2.16 1.24 -15.72
CA LEU A 13 -0.88 1.47 -16.40
C LEU A 13 -0.96 2.73 -17.28
N PRO A 14 -0.42 3.89 -16.85
CA PRO A 14 -0.53 5.13 -17.61
C PRO A 14 0.43 5.21 -18.82
N GLY A 15 1.34 4.24 -18.98
CA GLY A 15 2.32 4.24 -20.06
C GLY A 15 3.07 2.92 -20.19
N ASP A 16 4.10 2.91 -21.03
CA ASP A 16 4.89 1.73 -21.31
C ASP A 16 5.74 1.28 -20.12
N LEU A 17 5.87 -0.04 -19.99
CA LEU A 17 6.69 -0.68 -18.97
C LEU A 17 7.94 -1.29 -19.62
N PRO A 18 9.14 -1.00 -19.10
CA PRO A 18 10.36 -1.70 -19.46
C PRO A 18 10.23 -3.23 -19.25
N PRO A 19 10.98 -4.07 -19.99
CA PRO A 19 11.05 -5.50 -19.72
C PRO A 19 11.38 -5.81 -18.25
N ARG A 20 10.83 -6.91 -17.75
CA ARG A 20 11.01 -7.41 -16.37
C ARG A 20 10.53 -6.45 -15.27
N SER A 21 9.70 -5.47 -15.61
CA SER A 21 9.05 -4.61 -14.61
C SER A 21 8.13 -5.43 -13.72
N LYS A 22 8.05 -5.09 -12.42
CA LYS A 22 7.05 -5.65 -11.50
C LYS A 22 6.29 -4.49 -10.91
N VAL A 23 5.01 -4.35 -11.24
CA VAL A 23 4.22 -3.17 -10.86
C VAL A 23 2.81 -3.52 -10.42
N GLY A 24 2.21 -2.69 -9.57
CA GLY A 24 0.86 -2.89 -9.04
C GLY A 24 0.17 -1.60 -8.62
N GLY A 25 -1.16 -1.62 -8.53
CA GLY A 25 -1.96 -0.48 -8.06
C GLY A 25 -2.48 0.41 -9.19
N SER A 26 -3.28 1.42 -8.85
CA SER A 26 -3.89 2.35 -9.80
C SER A 26 -3.78 3.80 -9.30
N PRO A 27 -2.93 4.66 -9.91
CA PRO A 27 -1.95 4.32 -10.95
C PRO A 27 -0.87 3.37 -10.44
N ALA A 28 -0.27 2.59 -11.34
CA ALA A 28 0.68 1.55 -10.99
C ALA A 28 1.99 2.13 -10.43
N VAL A 29 2.48 1.48 -9.39
CA VAL A 29 3.75 1.78 -8.72
C VAL A 29 4.65 0.54 -8.73
N ASP A 30 5.90 0.69 -8.28
CA ASP A 30 6.81 -0.43 -8.08
C ASP A 30 6.19 -1.57 -7.25
N GLY A 31 6.42 -2.81 -7.64
CA GLY A 31 5.79 -3.99 -7.07
C GLY A 31 6.12 -4.21 -5.59
N ARG A 32 7.32 -3.85 -5.13
CA ARG A 32 7.67 -3.94 -3.71
C ARG A 32 6.94 -2.87 -2.90
N LEU A 33 6.77 -1.67 -3.46
CA LEU A 33 5.96 -0.63 -2.84
C LEU A 33 4.49 -1.05 -2.79
N TRP A 34 3.94 -1.58 -3.88
CA TRP A 34 2.58 -2.10 -3.93
C TRP A 34 2.32 -3.14 -2.84
N MET A 35 3.22 -4.13 -2.68
CA MET A 35 3.09 -5.15 -1.64
C MET A 35 3.06 -4.56 -0.22
N LYS A 36 3.89 -3.55 0.06
CA LYS A 36 3.90 -2.87 1.35
C LYS A 36 2.57 -2.13 1.60
N ILE A 37 2.05 -1.43 0.60
CA ILE A 37 0.78 -0.70 0.69
C ILE A 37 -0.36 -1.69 0.96
N THR A 38 -0.47 -2.75 0.17
CA THR A 38 -1.53 -3.76 0.34
C THR A 38 -1.45 -4.44 1.72
N ALA A 39 -0.25 -4.77 2.18
CA ALA A 39 -0.07 -5.32 3.52
C ALA A 39 -0.47 -4.33 4.64
N ALA A 40 -0.20 -3.03 4.46
CA ALA A 40 -0.62 -2.00 5.41
C ALA A 40 -2.14 -1.82 5.42
N LEU A 41 -2.80 -1.88 4.26
CA LEU A 41 -4.27 -1.81 4.16
C LEU A 41 -4.96 -2.95 4.91
N HIS A 42 -4.43 -4.18 4.83
CA HIS A 42 -4.95 -5.30 5.61
C HIS A 42 -4.81 -5.11 7.12
N ARG A 43 -3.86 -4.29 7.57
CA ARG A 43 -3.62 -3.99 9.00
C ARG A 43 -4.24 -2.67 9.46
N LEU A 44 -4.98 -1.99 8.57
CA LEU A 44 -5.53 -0.67 8.84
C LEU A 44 -6.54 -0.66 10.00
N PRO A 45 -7.45 -1.65 10.16
CA PRO A 45 -8.37 -1.69 11.30
C PRO A 45 -7.65 -1.75 12.66
N GLU A 46 -6.60 -2.58 12.76
CA GLU A 46 -5.81 -2.72 14.00
C GLU A 46 -5.01 -1.45 14.28
N LEU A 47 -4.45 -0.82 13.24
CA LEU A 47 -3.77 0.47 13.36
C LEU A 47 -4.74 1.55 13.82
N GLN A 48 -5.95 1.62 13.26
CA GLN A 48 -6.96 2.58 13.66
C GLN A 48 -7.39 2.41 15.11
N LYS A 49 -7.59 1.15 15.56
CA LYS A 49 -7.87 0.84 16.96
C LYS A 49 -6.75 1.35 17.87
N ARG A 50 -5.50 1.02 17.53
CA ARG A 50 -4.33 1.40 18.33
C ARG A 50 -4.16 2.92 18.42
N VAL A 51 -4.42 3.66 17.34
CA VAL A 51 -4.38 5.13 17.37
C VAL A 51 -5.42 5.69 18.34
N ARG A 52 -6.67 5.20 18.30
CA ARG A 52 -7.73 5.64 19.22
C ARG A 52 -7.38 5.38 20.69
N GLU A 53 -6.81 4.22 20.99
CA GLU A 53 -6.36 3.86 22.33
C GLU A 53 -5.24 4.79 22.82
N LEU A 54 -4.28 5.10 21.94
CA LEU A 54 -3.19 6.03 22.24
C LEU A 54 -3.71 7.46 22.47
N GLU A 55 -4.64 7.93 21.64
CA GLU A 55 -5.27 9.25 21.82
C GLU A 55 -6.01 9.35 23.16
N ALA A 56 -6.79 8.33 23.54
CA ALA A 56 -7.50 8.29 24.82
C ALA A 56 -6.55 8.31 26.03
N GLU A 57 -5.45 7.56 25.96
CA GLU A 57 -4.43 7.54 27.01
C GLU A 57 -3.69 8.88 27.12
N ILE A 58 -3.42 9.54 26.00
CA ILE A 58 -2.84 10.89 25.99
C ILE A 58 -3.77 11.90 26.66
N GLU A 59 -5.07 11.88 26.34
CA GLU A 59 -6.03 12.80 26.95
C GLU A 59 -6.20 12.55 28.45
N LYS A 60 -6.26 11.29 28.87
CA LYS A 60 -6.30 10.92 30.30
C LYS A 60 -5.10 11.45 31.08
N ARG A 61 -3.91 11.52 30.46
CA ARG A 61 -2.69 12.03 31.09
C ARG A 61 -2.59 13.56 31.12
N LYS A 62 -3.36 14.25 30.28
CA LYS A 62 -3.42 15.73 30.25
C LYS A 62 -4.42 16.31 31.25
N ALA A 63 -5.46 15.54 31.60
CA ALA A 63 -6.44 15.88 32.63
C ALA A 63 -5.88 15.73 34.04
#